data_AF-A0A2P4X3F2-F1
#
_entry.id   AF-A0A2P4X3F2-F1
#
_cell.length_a   1.000
_cell.length_b   1.000
_cell.length_c   1.000
_cell.angle_alpha   90.00
_cell.angle_beta   90.00
_cell.angle_gamma   90.00
#
_symmetry.space_group_name_H-M   'P 1'
#
loop_
_entity.id
_entity.type
_entity.pdbx_description
1 polymer ?
#
loop_
_entity_poly.entity_id
_entity_poly.type
_entity_poly.pdbx_seq_one_letter_code
_entity_poly.pdbx_strand_id
1 'polypeptide(L)'
;MKTHEHSHLAVSLSGGVDSMVVAYLMHKLREKHGGFSIVAVHLDYGNRPESGAECDYVRRWCERFGIIFHVRRIDEVKRATTRRDDYERVSREIRYSTYAEVMEKYNIPGMCFGHHRGDVQENVISNMMKGLSLLNLNGMQASSIVNGVRIWRPLLDFDKDVIFDFAHQYGVPYFKDTTPKWSTRGKLRNHLVPLLRDMYGDGFLNNLSALGAESTQCAELVDSQVLAPIMQSVGQSKVAVWVDCGLLTDQPFFVWKE
;
A
#
# COMPACT_ATOMS: atom_id res chain seq x y z
N MET A 1 -1.59 12.00 36.03
CA MET A 1 -2.46 11.36 35.02
C MET A 1 -2.09 11.99 33.68
N LYS A 2 -1.24 11.34 32.86
CA LYS A 2 -0.83 11.90 31.56
C LYS A 2 -2.05 11.88 30.65
N THR A 3 -2.49 13.05 30.21
CA THR A 3 -3.49 13.25 29.16
C THR A 3 -3.15 12.36 27.98
N HIS A 4 -4.00 11.38 27.66
CA HIS A 4 -3.92 10.69 26.39
C HIS A 4 -4.13 11.75 25.30
N GLU A 5 -3.06 12.13 24.59
CA GLU A 5 -3.21 12.82 23.31
C GLU A 5 -4.19 12.00 22.48
N HIS A 6 -5.30 12.62 22.07
CA HIS A 6 -6.25 12.00 21.16
C HIS A 6 -5.48 11.56 19.91
N SER A 7 -5.20 10.26 19.82
CA SER A 7 -4.43 9.70 18.72
C SER A 7 -5.33 9.63 17.49
N HIS A 8 -4.79 9.85 16.30
CA HIS A 8 -5.53 9.74 15.05
C HIS A 8 -4.96 8.58 14.24
N LEU A 9 -5.84 7.77 13.65
CA LEU A 9 -5.47 6.77 12.65
C LEU A 9 -6.13 7.14 11.32
N ALA A 10 -5.42 6.94 10.22
CA ALA A 10 -5.96 7.24 8.90
C ALA A 10 -6.15 6.01 8.03
N VAL A 11 -7.09 6.11 7.08
CA VAL A 11 -7.30 5.14 6.01
C VAL A 11 -7.44 5.85 4.66
N SER A 12 -6.75 5.33 3.65
CA SER A 12 -6.98 5.67 2.25
C SER A 12 -8.27 5.00 1.79
N LEU A 13 -9.32 5.79 1.61
CA LEU A 13 -10.67 5.29 1.38
C LEU A 13 -11.09 5.51 -0.07
N SER A 14 -10.98 4.49 -0.92
CA SER A 14 -11.36 4.58 -2.34
C SER A 14 -12.83 4.31 -2.60
N GLY A 15 -13.56 3.74 -1.63
CA GLY A 15 -14.94 3.26 -1.79
C GLY A 15 -15.02 1.81 -2.30
N GLY A 16 -13.89 1.19 -2.67
CA GLY A 16 -13.81 -0.24 -2.95
C GLY A 16 -13.82 -1.09 -1.68
N VAL A 17 -14.16 -2.37 -1.84
CA VAL A 17 -14.39 -3.31 -0.72
C VAL A 17 -13.25 -3.32 0.31
N ASP A 18 -12.00 -3.38 -0.13
CA ASP A 18 -10.86 -3.50 0.80
C ASP A 18 -10.75 -2.28 1.71
N SER A 19 -10.84 -1.09 1.12
CA SER A 19 -10.73 0.17 1.88
C SER A 19 -11.90 0.37 2.84
N MET A 20 -13.11 -0.03 2.43
CA MET A 20 -14.31 0.05 3.26
C MET A 20 -14.23 -0.94 4.44
N VAL A 21 -13.72 -2.15 4.19
CA VAL A 21 -13.47 -3.15 5.24
C VAL A 21 -12.42 -2.66 6.23
N VAL A 22 -11.30 -2.08 5.76
CA VAL A 22 -10.30 -1.48 6.66
C VAL A 22 -10.93 -0.38 7.53
N ALA A 23 -11.70 0.54 6.94
CA ALA A 23 -12.35 1.61 7.68
C ALA A 23 -13.34 1.06 8.74
N TYR A 24 -14.08 0.01 8.39
CA TYR A 24 -15.01 -0.65 9.32
C TYR A 24 -14.28 -1.36 10.46
N LEU A 25 -13.19 -2.08 10.17
CA LEU A 25 -12.34 -2.72 11.18
C LEU A 25 -11.75 -1.69 12.14
N MET A 26 -11.27 -0.56 11.63
CA MET A 26 -10.78 0.54 12.47
C MET A 26 -11.88 1.09 13.38
N HIS A 27 -13.11 1.24 12.86
CA HIS A 27 -14.26 1.63 13.66
C HIS A 27 -14.54 0.61 14.78
N LYS A 28 -14.52 -0.70 14.50
CA LYS A 28 -14.69 -1.75 15.52
C LYS A 28 -13.58 -1.78 16.56
N LEU A 29 -12.33 -1.54 16.15
CA LEU A 29 -11.21 -1.39 17.08
C LEU A 29 -11.39 -0.17 17.97
N ARG A 30 -11.90 0.94 17.43
CA ARG A 30 -12.20 2.15 18.21
C ARG A 30 -13.32 1.89 19.23
N GLU A 31 -14.38 1.18 18.85
CA GLU A 31 -15.45 0.78 19.79
C GLU A 31 -14.89 -0.09 20.93
N LYS A 32 -13.98 -1.01 20.62
CA LYS A 32 -13.41 -1.95 21.59
C LYS A 32 -12.35 -1.33 22.51
N HIS A 33 -11.48 -0.49 21.98
CA HIS A 33 -10.29 0.01 22.69
C HIS A 33 -10.36 1.50 23.05
N GLY A 34 -11.19 2.29 22.36
CA GLY A 34 -11.28 3.74 22.58
C GLY A 34 -9.98 4.49 22.33
N GLY A 35 -9.95 5.78 22.70
CA GLY A 35 -8.73 6.57 22.77
C GLY A 35 -8.17 7.12 21.46
N PHE A 36 -8.83 6.89 20.32
CA PHE A 36 -8.40 7.46 19.03
C PHE A 36 -9.57 7.86 18.11
N SER A 37 -9.30 8.79 17.21
CA SER A 37 -10.18 9.22 16.13
C SER A 37 -9.74 8.60 14.80
N ILE A 38 -10.68 8.45 13.87
CA ILE A 38 -10.41 7.86 12.54
C ILE A 38 -10.57 8.95 11.49
N VAL A 39 -9.59 9.06 10.60
CA VAL A 39 -9.57 9.98 9.46
C VAL A 39 -9.57 9.19 8.15
N ALA A 40 -10.64 9.26 7.38
CA ALA A 40 -10.69 8.70 6.04
C ALA A 40 -10.26 9.75 5.01
N VAL A 41 -9.31 9.40 4.14
CA VAL A 41 -8.88 10.25 3.02
C VAL A 41 -9.36 9.66 1.71
N HIS A 42 -10.26 10.37 1.04
CA HIS A 42 -10.77 10.03 -0.28
C HIS A 42 -10.19 10.95 -1.36
N LEU A 43 -9.70 10.35 -2.43
CA LEU A 43 -9.22 11.07 -3.61
C LEU A 43 -10.22 10.88 -4.75
N ASP A 44 -11.00 11.91 -5.02
CA ASP A 44 -11.96 11.92 -6.11
C ASP A 44 -11.28 12.40 -7.39
N TYR A 45 -10.94 11.46 -8.27
CA TYR A 45 -10.29 11.76 -9.54
C TYR A 45 -11.23 12.30 -10.62
N GLY A 46 -12.55 12.34 -10.38
CA GLY A 46 -13.51 12.89 -11.34
C GLY A 46 -13.50 12.24 -12.73
N ASN A 47 -12.96 11.02 -12.85
CA ASN A 47 -12.80 10.33 -14.15
C ASN A 47 -14.09 9.70 -14.67
N ARG A 48 -15.10 9.58 -13.82
CA ARG A 48 -16.41 8.98 -14.15
C ARG A 48 -17.53 9.91 -13.69
N PRO A 49 -18.66 9.97 -14.40
CA PRO A 49 -19.84 10.72 -13.96
C PRO A 49 -20.32 10.30 -12.56
N GLU A 50 -20.20 9.02 -12.21
CA GLU A 50 -20.67 8.50 -10.92
C GLU A 50 -19.78 8.88 -9.73
N SER A 51 -18.54 9.34 -9.97
CA SER A 51 -17.51 9.56 -8.94
C SER A 51 -17.98 10.48 -7.81
N GLY A 52 -18.69 11.57 -8.14
CA GLY A 52 -19.23 12.49 -7.15
C GLY A 52 -20.31 11.85 -6.27
N ALA A 53 -21.21 11.08 -6.86
CA ALA A 53 -22.26 10.39 -6.11
C ALA A 53 -21.70 9.29 -5.20
N GLU A 54 -20.66 8.58 -5.66
CA GLU A 54 -19.92 7.60 -4.85
C GLU A 54 -19.23 8.29 -3.67
N CYS A 55 -18.54 9.42 -3.91
CA CYS A 55 -17.92 10.24 -2.87
C CYS A 55 -18.93 10.70 -1.80
N ASP A 56 -20.08 11.20 -2.21
CA ASP A 56 -21.16 11.62 -1.29
C ASP A 56 -21.71 10.46 -0.47
N TYR A 57 -21.83 9.28 -1.06
CA TYR A 57 -22.23 8.07 -0.34
C TYR A 57 -21.19 7.68 0.72
N VAL A 58 -19.91 7.65 0.36
CA VAL A 58 -18.81 7.33 1.29
C VAL A 58 -18.75 8.37 2.42
N ARG A 59 -18.94 9.66 2.13
CA ARG A 59 -19.01 10.72 3.14
C ARG A 59 -20.10 10.42 4.17
N ARG A 60 -21.34 10.18 3.71
CA ARG A 60 -22.47 9.85 4.60
C ARG A 60 -22.24 8.56 5.38
N TRP A 61 -21.57 7.58 4.78
CA TRP A 61 -21.19 6.36 5.47
C TRP A 61 -20.20 6.66 6.61
N CYS A 62 -19.15 7.43 6.34
CA CYS A 62 -18.17 7.86 7.35
C CYS A 62 -18.84 8.64 8.49
N GLU A 63 -19.75 9.57 8.18
CA GLU A 63 -20.50 10.35 9.17
C GLU A 63 -21.29 9.46 10.13
N ARG A 64 -21.97 8.42 9.62
CA ARG A 64 -22.71 7.45 10.47
C ARG A 64 -21.80 6.70 11.45
N PHE A 65 -20.55 6.48 11.10
CA PHE A 65 -19.56 5.83 11.95
C PHE A 65 -18.68 6.83 12.73
N GLY A 66 -18.98 8.13 12.69
CA GLY A 66 -18.14 9.16 13.33
C GLY A 66 -16.69 9.13 12.84
N ILE A 67 -16.48 8.86 11.56
CA ILE A 67 -15.18 8.90 10.88
C ILE A 67 -15.03 10.27 10.23
N ILE A 68 -13.94 10.97 10.51
CA ILE A 68 -13.62 12.26 9.91
C ILE A 68 -13.33 12.01 8.42
N PHE A 69 -14.13 12.60 7.53
CA PHE A 69 -13.97 12.39 6.09
C PHE A 69 -13.27 13.58 5.43
N HIS A 70 -12.05 13.36 4.97
CA HIS A 70 -11.29 14.31 4.16
C HIS A 70 -11.37 13.89 2.69
N VAL A 71 -11.82 14.81 1.83
CA VAL A 71 -11.86 14.61 0.39
C VAL A 71 -10.96 15.61 -0.32
N ARG A 72 -10.14 15.12 -1.24
CA ARG A 72 -9.51 15.95 -2.26
C ARG A 72 -10.08 15.57 -3.62
N ARG A 73 -10.77 16.52 -4.23
CA ARG A 73 -11.14 16.44 -5.64
C ARG A 73 -9.92 16.82 -6.48
N ILE A 74 -9.67 16.03 -7.52
CA ILE A 74 -8.51 16.19 -8.40
C ILE A 74 -9.03 16.69 -9.74
N ASP A 75 -8.76 17.95 -10.04
CA ASP A 75 -9.13 18.61 -11.29
C ASP A 75 -7.89 18.91 -12.15
N GLU A 76 -6.68 18.73 -11.60
CA GLU A 76 -5.39 19.01 -12.23
C GLU A 76 -5.05 18.03 -13.37
N VAL A 77 -5.57 16.80 -13.33
CA VAL A 77 -5.34 15.76 -14.34
C VAL A 77 -6.57 14.92 -14.60
N LYS A 78 -6.76 14.50 -15.87
CA LYS A 78 -7.86 13.61 -16.27
C LYS A 78 -7.36 12.55 -17.24
N ARG A 79 -7.84 11.31 -17.10
CA ARG A 79 -7.42 10.17 -17.94
C ARG A 79 -7.66 10.41 -19.44
N ALA A 80 -8.68 11.18 -19.80
CA ALA A 80 -9.07 11.41 -21.19
C ALA A 80 -8.22 12.48 -21.90
N THR A 81 -7.61 13.40 -21.16
CA THR A 81 -6.95 14.60 -21.73
C THR A 81 -5.47 14.71 -21.38
N THR A 82 -5.01 14.00 -20.36
CA THR A 82 -3.61 13.99 -19.93
C THR A 82 -2.91 12.76 -20.51
N ARG A 83 -1.67 12.92 -21.01
CA ARG A 83 -0.84 11.78 -21.40
C ARG A 83 -0.72 10.80 -20.23
N ARG A 84 -0.71 9.51 -20.54
CA ARG A 84 -0.77 8.45 -19.52
C ARG A 84 0.33 8.57 -18.46
N ASP A 85 1.58 8.74 -18.89
CA ASP A 85 2.73 8.78 -17.97
C ASP A 85 2.65 10.01 -17.05
N ASP A 86 2.23 11.15 -17.59
CA ASP A 86 1.98 12.37 -16.81
C ASP A 86 0.81 12.19 -15.84
N TYR A 87 -0.27 11.54 -16.28
CA TYR A 87 -1.40 11.23 -15.41
C TYR A 87 -0.97 10.35 -14.23
N GLU A 88 -0.25 9.25 -14.49
CA GLU A 88 0.21 8.33 -13.45
C GLU A 88 1.18 9.02 -12.47
N ARG A 89 2.11 9.83 -12.97
CA ARG A 89 3.07 10.59 -12.16
C ARG A 89 2.38 11.65 -11.31
N VAL A 90 1.60 12.55 -11.91
CA VAL A 90 0.94 13.66 -11.22
C VAL A 90 -0.13 13.15 -10.25
N SER A 91 -0.92 12.14 -10.63
CA SER A 91 -1.91 11.53 -9.72
C SER A 91 -1.27 10.86 -8.51
N ARG A 92 -0.05 10.35 -8.65
CA ARG A 92 0.74 9.80 -7.55
C ARG A 92 1.29 10.92 -6.67
N GLU A 93 1.88 11.96 -7.24
CA GLU A 93 2.37 13.13 -6.49
C GLU A 93 1.24 13.75 -5.65
N ILE A 94 0.10 14.06 -6.27
CA ILE A 94 -1.10 14.60 -5.59
C ILE A 94 -1.56 13.68 -4.46
N ARG A 95 -1.61 12.37 -4.71
CA ARG A 95 -2.06 11.39 -3.70
C ARG A 95 -1.20 11.45 -2.45
N TYR A 96 0.12 11.39 -2.61
CA TYR A 96 1.05 11.31 -1.49
C TYR A 96 1.22 12.65 -0.78
N SER A 97 1.18 13.78 -1.50
CA SER A 97 1.16 15.10 -0.85
C SER A 97 -0.09 15.30 0.00
N THR A 98 -1.26 14.90 -0.52
CA THR A 98 -2.52 14.95 0.26
C THR A 98 -2.44 14.09 1.52
N TYR A 99 -1.84 12.90 1.44
CA TYR A 99 -1.66 12.07 2.63
C TYR A 99 -0.72 12.74 3.63
N ALA A 100 0.40 13.30 3.19
CA ALA A 100 1.32 14.01 4.07
C ALA A 100 0.64 15.21 4.77
N GLU A 101 -0.08 16.05 4.03
CA GLU A 101 -0.83 17.20 4.56
C GLU A 101 -1.87 16.79 5.62
N VAL A 102 -2.65 15.74 5.35
CA VAL A 102 -3.66 15.24 6.30
C VAL A 102 -2.98 14.60 7.52
N MET A 103 -1.91 13.85 7.31
CA MET A 103 -1.19 13.22 8.41
C MET A 103 -0.57 14.25 9.34
N GLU A 104 0.02 15.32 8.80
CA GLU A 104 0.55 16.45 9.57
C GLU A 104 -0.57 17.15 10.35
N LYS A 105 -1.68 17.49 9.68
CA LYS A 105 -2.81 18.20 10.30
C LYS A 105 -3.40 17.50 11.52
N TYR A 106 -3.46 16.17 11.52
CA TYR A 106 -4.06 15.38 12.60
C TYR A 106 -3.04 14.59 13.43
N ASN A 107 -1.74 14.85 13.26
CA ASN A 107 -0.66 14.12 13.92
C ASN A 107 -0.78 12.59 13.77
N ILE A 108 -0.98 12.12 12.54
CA ILE A 108 -1.23 10.73 12.21
C ILE A 108 0.10 10.00 11.96
N PRO A 109 0.37 8.84 12.59
CA PRO A 109 1.64 8.15 12.44
C PRO A 109 1.77 7.39 11.11
N GLY A 110 0.65 7.01 10.50
CA GLY A 110 0.63 6.22 9.26
C GLY A 110 -0.76 6.14 8.62
N MET A 111 -0.76 5.85 7.32
CA MET A 111 -1.96 5.70 6.50
C MET A 111 -2.25 4.21 6.24
N CYS A 112 -3.42 3.72 6.66
CA CYS A 112 -3.87 2.37 6.34
C CYS A 112 -4.35 2.28 4.88
N PHE A 113 -3.97 1.20 4.19
CA PHE A 113 -4.41 0.88 2.84
C PHE A 113 -5.06 -0.50 2.82
N GLY A 114 -6.11 -0.65 2.01
CA GLY A 114 -6.76 -1.94 1.74
C GLY A 114 -5.99 -2.80 0.73
N HIS A 115 -4.68 -2.96 0.91
CA HIS A 115 -3.92 -3.92 0.10
C HIS A 115 -4.06 -5.32 0.68
N HIS A 116 -4.24 -6.30 -0.20
CA HIS A 116 -4.49 -7.70 0.15
C HIS A 116 -3.52 -8.66 -0.55
N ARG A 117 -3.62 -9.97 -0.28
CA ARG A 117 -2.66 -10.98 -0.78
C ARG A 117 -2.54 -11.00 -2.31
N GLY A 118 -3.65 -10.77 -3.00
CA GLY A 118 -3.68 -10.59 -4.46
C GLY A 118 -2.78 -9.45 -4.94
N ASP A 119 -2.69 -8.35 -4.20
CA ASP A 119 -1.84 -7.22 -4.59
C ASP A 119 -0.35 -7.54 -4.47
N VAL A 120 0.03 -8.39 -3.51
CA VAL A 120 1.39 -8.94 -3.42
C VAL A 120 1.72 -9.76 -4.66
N GLN A 121 0.82 -10.65 -5.07
CA GLN A 121 1.00 -11.51 -6.25
C GLN A 121 1.17 -10.67 -7.53
N GLU A 122 0.34 -9.64 -7.70
CA GLU A 122 0.45 -8.69 -8.81
C GLU A 122 1.79 -7.94 -8.78
N ASN A 123 2.25 -7.54 -7.59
CA ASN A 123 3.50 -6.81 -7.42
C ASN A 123 4.71 -7.68 -7.73
N VAL A 124 4.73 -8.95 -7.29
CA VAL A 124 5.80 -9.91 -7.61
C VAL A 124 5.94 -10.09 -9.12
N ILE A 125 4.83 -10.31 -9.84
CA ILE A 125 4.86 -10.40 -11.32
C ILE A 125 5.40 -9.09 -11.91
N SER A 126 4.89 -7.94 -11.46
CA SER A 126 5.34 -6.65 -11.99
C SER A 126 6.82 -6.41 -11.72
N ASN A 127 7.35 -6.81 -10.58
CA ASN A 127 8.73 -6.55 -10.19
C ASN A 127 9.70 -7.45 -10.94
N MET A 128 9.33 -8.72 -11.13
CA MET A 128 10.04 -9.65 -11.98
C MET A 128 10.16 -9.12 -13.43
N MET A 129 9.06 -8.63 -14.01
CA MET A 129 9.06 -8.09 -15.38
C MET A 129 9.83 -6.76 -15.53
N LYS A 130 10.02 -6.03 -14.42
CA LYS A 130 10.84 -4.81 -14.40
C LYS A 130 12.33 -5.11 -14.14
N GLY A 131 12.70 -6.37 -13.93
CA GLY A 131 14.08 -6.76 -13.65
C GLY A 131 14.56 -6.34 -12.27
N LEU A 132 13.66 -6.21 -11.28
CA LEU A 132 14.05 -5.91 -9.90
C LEU A 132 14.84 -7.09 -9.29
N SER A 133 15.73 -6.77 -8.35
CA SER A 133 16.55 -7.75 -7.64
C SER A 133 15.70 -8.78 -6.88
N LEU A 134 16.25 -9.99 -6.72
CA LEU A 134 15.67 -11.07 -5.93
C LEU A 134 15.30 -10.64 -4.50
N LEU A 135 16.05 -9.70 -3.90
CA LEU A 135 15.77 -9.20 -2.54
C LEU A 135 14.55 -8.24 -2.49
N ASN A 136 14.07 -7.78 -3.64
CA ASN A 136 13.04 -6.75 -3.75
C ASN A 136 11.85 -7.21 -4.61
N LEU A 137 11.65 -8.53 -4.78
CA LEU A 137 10.55 -9.05 -5.61
C LEU A 137 9.19 -8.82 -4.97
N ASN A 138 9.04 -9.05 -3.66
CA ASN A 138 7.77 -8.80 -2.97
C ASN A 138 7.39 -7.33 -3.04
N GLY A 139 8.31 -6.45 -2.62
CA GLY A 139 8.15 -4.99 -2.65
C GLY A 139 6.97 -4.45 -1.83
N MET A 140 6.20 -5.29 -1.13
CA MET A 140 5.06 -4.90 -0.32
C MET A 140 5.14 -5.54 1.06
N GLN A 141 5.38 -4.72 2.07
CA GLN A 141 5.43 -5.13 3.49
C GLN A 141 4.20 -4.61 4.24
N ALA A 142 3.90 -5.23 5.39
CA ALA A 142 2.80 -4.81 6.26
C ALA A 142 2.92 -3.34 6.70
N SER A 143 4.17 -2.85 6.88
CA SER A 143 4.50 -1.46 7.12
C SER A 143 5.63 -1.04 6.19
N SER A 144 5.49 0.09 5.49
CA SER A 144 6.60 0.65 4.69
C SER A 144 6.49 2.16 4.54
N ILE A 145 7.58 2.84 4.17
CA ILE A 145 7.55 4.27 3.81
C ILE A 145 7.54 4.37 2.28
N VAL A 146 6.57 5.08 1.72
CA VAL A 146 6.44 5.30 0.28
C VAL A 146 6.24 6.78 0.02
N ASN A 147 7.12 7.40 -0.77
CA ASN A 147 7.11 8.84 -1.04
C ASN A 147 7.02 9.69 0.25
N GLY A 148 7.79 9.31 1.28
CA GLY A 148 7.79 9.99 2.59
C GLY A 148 6.59 9.68 3.49
N VAL A 149 5.61 8.91 3.04
CA VAL A 149 4.42 8.55 3.82
C VAL A 149 4.56 7.14 4.39
N ARG A 150 4.39 7.00 5.72
CA ARG A 150 4.28 5.68 6.35
C ARG A 150 2.93 5.05 6.00
N ILE A 151 2.96 3.86 5.44
CA ILE A 151 1.81 3.07 5.02
C ILE A 151 1.70 1.82 5.88
N TRP A 152 0.49 1.49 6.29
CA TRP A 152 0.13 0.20 6.90
C TRP A 152 -0.85 -0.57 6.01
N ARG A 153 -0.68 -1.89 5.93
CA ARG A 153 -1.48 -2.78 5.06
C ARG A 153 -2.05 -3.93 5.89
N PRO A 154 -3.09 -3.70 6.70
CA PRO A 154 -3.61 -4.69 7.64
C PRO A 154 -4.24 -5.92 6.97
N LEU A 155 -4.61 -5.83 5.68
CA LEU A 155 -5.25 -6.93 4.95
C LEU A 155 -4.26 -7.75 4.11
N LEU A 156 -2.96 -7.49 4.20
CA LEU A 156 -1.96 -8.00 3.25
C LEU A 156 -1.90 -9.54 3.17
N ASP A 157 -2.15 -10.22 4.29
CA ASP A 157 -2.10 -11.68 4.37
C ASP A 157 -3.42 -12.36 3.99
N PHE A 158 -4.48 -11.58 3.73
CA PHE A 158 -5.81 -12.10 3.48
C PHE A 158 -6.13 -12.18 1.99
N ASP A 159 -6.86 -13.23 1.63
CA ASP A 159 -7.45 -13.36 0.31
C ASP A 159 -8.59 -12.38 0.08
N LYS A 160 -8.81 -12.12 -1.20
CA LYS A 160 -9.90 -11.25 -1.64
C LYS A 160 -11.27 -11.79 -1.23
N ASP A 161 -11.45 -13.11 -1.27
CA ASP A 161 -12.72 -13.76 -0.95
C ASP A 161 -13.07 -13.58 0.54
N VAL A 162 -12.08 -13.71 1.43
CA VAL A 162 -12.26 -13.44 2.88
C VAL A 162 -12.71 -12.00 3.14
N ILE A 163 -12.18 -11.05 2.37
CA ILE A 163 -12.56 -9.63 2.48
C ILE A 163 -14.01 -9.42 1.99
N PHE A 164 -14.44 -10.11 0.93
CA PHE A 164 -15.83 -10.07 0.46
C PHE A 164 -16.78 -10.72 1.46
N ASP A 165 -16.45 -11.91 1.98
CA ASP A 165 -17.25 -12.61 2.97
C ASP A 165 -17.44 -11.75 4.22
N PHE A 166 -16.36 -11.12 4.69
CA PHE A 166 -16.43 -10.14 5.79
C PHE A 166 -17.36 -8.98 5.45
N ALA A 167 -17.22 -8.37 4.27
CA ALA A 167 -18.07 -7.26 3.86
C ALA A 167 -19.56 -7.66 3.82
N HIS A 168 -19.89 -8.86 3.34
CA HIS A 168 -21.26 -9.38 3.31
C HIS A 168 -21.78 -9.70 4.70
N GLN A 169 -20.99 -10.39 5.52
CA GLN A 169 -21.35 -10.78 6.88
C GLN A 169 -21.68 -9.56 7.75
N TYR A 170 -20.91 -8.48 7.63
CA TYR A 170 -21.07 -7.28 8.46
C TYR A 170 -21.81 -6.13 7.77
N GLY A 171 -22.33 -6.34 6.55
CA GLY A 171 -23.09 -5.34 5.80
C GLY A 171 -22.27 -4.11 5.42
N VAL A 172 -20.98 -4.26 5.14
CA VAL A 172 -20.09 -3.18 4.70
C VAL A 172 -20.37 -2.88 3.22
N PRO A 173 -20.89 -1.69 2.87
CA PRO A 173 -21.16 -1.34 1.49
C PRO A 173 -19.86 -1.04 0.76
N TYR A 174 -19.82 -1.32 -0.54
CA TYR A 174 -18.70 -1.01 -1.41
C TYR A 174 -19.16 -0.81 -2.85
N PHE A 175 -18.37 -0.05 -3.60
CA PHE A 175 -18.53 0.13 -5.04
C PHE A 175 -17.72 -0.89 -5.83
N LYS A 176 -18.12 -1.11 -7.08
CA LYS A 176 -17.44 -2.04 -7.99
C LYS A 176 -16.03 -1.55 -8.33
N ASP A 177 -15.09 -2.48 -8.49
CA ASP A 177 -13.74 -2.15 -8.97
C ASP A 177 -13.82 -1.47 -10.35
N THR A 178 -13.19 -0.29 -10.45
CA THR A 178 -13.15 0.54 -11.65
C THR A 178 -11.73 0.70 -12.21
N THR A 179 -10.86 -0.25 -11.86
CA THR A 179 -9.51 -0.38 -12.43
C THR A 179 -9.59 -0.41 -13.96
N PRO A 180 -8.95 0.54 -14.67
CA PRO A 180 -9.07 0.62 -16.12
C PRO A 180 -8.46 -0.60 -16.81
N LYS A 181 -9.16 -1.17 -17.80
CA LYS A 181 -8.70 -2.33 -18.58
C LYS A 181 -7.35 -2.09 -19.28
N TRP A 182 -7.07 -0.86 -19.69
CA TRP A 182 -5.82 -0.49 -20.36
C TRP A 182 -4.61 -0.39 -19.43
N SER A 183 -4.83 -0.25 -18.12
CA SER A 183 -3.75 -0.11 -17.14
C SER A 183 -2.98 -1.41 -16.99
N THR A 184 -1.73 -1.35 -16.55
CA THR A 184 -0.91 -2.56 -16.30
C THR A 184 -1.62 -3.52 -15.35
N ARG A 185 -2.22 -2.99 -14.28
CA ARG A 185 -3.02 -3.76 -13.31
C ARG A 185 -4.26 -4.39 -13.95
N GLY A 186 -4.98 -3.61 -14.76
CA GLY A 186 -6.15 -4.10 -15.49
C GLY A 186 -5.81 -5.22 -16.47
N LYS A 187 -4.70 -5.10 -17.22
CA LYS A 187 -4.23 -6.15 -18.13
C LYS A 187 -3.80 -7.40 -17.38
N LEU A 188 -3.09 -7.23 -16.27
CA LEU A 188 -2.63 -8.35 -15.45
C LEU A 188 -3.84 -9.12 -14.88
N ARG A 189 -4.80 -8.44 -14.27
CA ARG A 189 -6.01 -9.05 -13.69
C ARG A 189 -6.92 -9.71 -14.74
N ASN A 190 -7.13 -9.05 -15.88
CA ASN A 190 -8.14 -9.48 -16.84
C ASN A 190 -7.61 -10.44 -17.92
N HIS A 191 -6.29 -10.50 -18.13
CA HIS A 191 -5.70 -11.31 -19.20
C HIS A 191 -4.62 -12.25 -18.69
N LEU A 192 -3.60 -11.75 -18.01
CA LEU A 192 -2.44 -12.57 -17.64
C LEU A 192 -2.77 -13.58 -16.53
N VAL A 193 -3.40 -13.14 -15.44
CA VAL A 193 -3.77 -14.04 -14.32
C VAL A 193 -4.72 -15.16 -14.78
N PRO A 194 -5.78 -14.90 -15.55
CA PRO A 194 -6.62 -15.95 -16.12
C PRO A 194 -5.83 -16.93 -17.01
N LEU A 195 -4.92 -16.43 -17.84
CA LEU A 195 -4.08 -17.28 -18.69
C LEU A 195 -3.14 -18.17 -17.88
N LEU A 196 -2.50 -17.61 -16.85
CA LEU A 196 -1.64 -18.38 -15.95
C LEU A 196 -2.43 -19.43 -15.15
N ARG A 197 -3.65 -19.09 -14.73
CA ARG A 197 -4.57 -20.03 -14.08
C ARG A 197 -4.95 -21.18 -15.02
N ASP A 198 -5.24 -20.89 -16.28
CA ASP A 198 -5.55 -21.90 -17.29
C ASP A 198 -4.36 -22.85 -17.53
N MET A 199 -3.14 -22.31 -17.58
CA MET A 199 -1.92 -23.09 -17.82
C MET A 199 -1.43 -23.91 -16.61
N TYR A 200 -1.53 -23.36 -15.39
CA TYR A 200 -0.86 -23.90 -14.20
C TYR A 200 -1.83 -24.24 -13.04
N GLY A 201 -3.13 -24.03 -13.22
CA GLY A 201 -4.14 -24.21 -12.18
C GLY A 201 -4.12 -23.08 -11.13
N ASP A 202 -4.98 -23.18 -10.10
CA ASP A 202 -5.14 -22.13 -9.09
C ASP A 202 -3.94 -21.97 -8.13
N GLY A 203 -3.06 -22.98 -8.06
CA GLY A 203 -1.92 -22.99 -7.13
C GLY A 203 -0.83 -21.98 -7.45
N PHE A 204 -0.75 -21.45 -8.68
CA PHE A 204 0.35 -20.56 -9.08
C PHE A 204 0.38 -19.26 -8.26
N LEU A 205 -0.78 -18.76 -7.83
CA LEU A 205 -0.88 -17.56 -6.99
C LEU A 205 -0.23 -17.77 -5.62
N ASN A 206 -0.40 -18.96 -5.03
CA ASN A 206 0.26 -19.32 -3.77
C ASN A 206 1.77 -19.41 -3.96
N ASN A 207 2.25 -19.93 -5.10
CA ASN A 207 3.67 -19.97 -5.42
C ASN A 207 4.26 -18.56 -5.55
N LEU A 208 3.54 -17.61 -6.16
CA LEU A 208 3.97 -16.22 -6.25
C LEU A 208 4.02 -15.54 -4.87
N SER A 209 3.06 -15.81 -4.01
CA SER A 209 3.08 -15.33 -2.62
C SER A 209 4.27 -15.92 -1.84
N ALA A 210 4.53 -17.22 -1.98
CA ALA A 210 5.68 -17.89 -1.36
C ALA A 210 7.01 -17.30 -1.85
N LEU A 211 7.16 -17.11 -3.16
CA LEU A 211 8.35 -16.48 -3.75
C LEU A 211 8.56 -15.05 -3.22
N GLY A 212 7.49 -14.28 -3.04
CA GLY A 212 7.57 -12.97 -2.39
C GLY A 212 8.03 -13.06 -0.93
N ALA A 213 7.51 -14.03 -0.16
CA ALA A 213 7.92 -14.23 1.23
C ALA A 213 9.40 -14.65 1.32
N GLU A 214 9.84 -15.62 0.50
CA GLU A 214 11.24 -16.05 0.42
C GLU A 214 12.17 -14.91 0.02
N SER A 215 11.78 -14.12 -0.98
CA SER A 215 12.49 -12.89 -1.38
C SER A 215 12.70 -11.93 -0.20
N THR A 216 11.68 -11.75 0.64
CA THR A 216 11.74 -10.88 1.82
C THR A 216 12.67 -11.46 2.88
N GLN A 217 12.56 -12.76 3.16
CA GLN A 217 13.42 -13.46 4.13
C GLN A 217 14.89 -13.43 3.71
N CYS A 218 15.18 -13.61 2.42
CA CYS A 218 16.53 -13.45 1.89
C CYS A 218 17.04 -12.02 2.08
N ALA A 219 16.20 -11.01 1.87
CA ALA A 219 16.59 -9.61 2.07
C ALA A 219 16.92 -9.31 3.54
N GLU A 220 16.10 -9.80 4.48
CA GLU A 220 16.35 -9.66 5.92
C GLU A 220 17.62 -10.40 6.36
N LEU A 221 17.91 -11.57 5.78
CA LEU A 221 19.15 -12.29 6.06
C LEU A 221 20.37 -11.51 5.56
N VAL A 222 20.33 -10.98 4.33
CA VAL A 222 21.42 -10.18 3.76
C VAL A 222 21.61 -8.90 4.55
N ASP A 223 20.52 -8.22 4.92
CA ASP A 223 20.57 -7.01 5.73
C ASP A 223 21.19 -7.30 7.10
N SER A 224 20.71 -8.31 7.81
CA SER A 224 21.20 -8.62 9.17
C SER A 224 22.61 -9.19 9.21
N GLN A 225 23.01 -10.02 8.25
CA GLN A 225 24.30 -10.74 8.27
C GLN A 225 25.41 -10.02 7.53
N VAL A 226 25.07 -9.17 6.55
CA VAL A 226 26.05 -8.49 5.69
C VAL A 226 25.99 -6.99 5.89
N LEU A 227 24.84 -6.37 5.60
CA LEU A 227 24.74 -4.91 5.56
C LEU A 227 24.83 -4.27 6.95
N ALA A 228 24.13 -4.80 7.95
CA ALA A 228 24.11 -4.25 9.30
C ALA A 228 25.51 -4.23 9.95
N PRO A 229 26.34 -5.28 9.88
CA PRO A 229 27.74 -5.22 10.32
C PRO A 229 28.55 -4.14 9.59
N ILE A 230 28.42 -4.02 8.27
CA ILE A 230 29.11 -2.99 7.49
C ILE A 230 28.66 -1.60 7.95
N MET A 231 27.36 -1.37 8.09
CA MET A 231 26.79 -0.09 8.53
C MET A 231 27.22 0.28 9.96
N GLN A 232 27.41 -0.70 10.84
CA GLN A 232 27.95 -0.48 12.19
C GLN A 232 29.44 -0.11 12.17
N SER A 233 30.17 -0.50 11.12
CA SER A 233 31.58 -0.10 10.93
C SER A 233 31.74 1.31 10.36
N VAL A 234 30.65 1.92 9.88
CA VAL A 234 30.70 3.27 9.30
C VAL A 234 31.06 4.28 10.38
N GLY A 235 32.25 4.84 10.27
CA GLY A 235 32.69 5.95 11.08
C GLY A 235 32.47 7.28 10.36
N GLN A 236 32.20 8.34 11.13
CA GLN A 236 32.05 9.69 10.59
C GLN A 236 32.80 10.72 11.43
N SER A 237 33.25 11.78 10.75
CA SER A 237 33.82 12.99 11.32
C SER A 237 33.23 14.21 10.60
N LYS A 238 33.65 15.42 11.00
CA LYS A 238 33.20 16.66 10.32
C LYS A 238 33.63 16.76 8.86
N VAL A 239 34.62 15.99 8.42
CA VAL A 239 35.24 16.13 7.08
C VAL A 239 35.25 14.84 6.27
N ALA A 240 34.88 13.71 6.87
CA ALA A 240 34.97 12.40 6.23
C ALA A 240 34.01 11.38 6.83
N VAL A 241 33.59 10.44 6.00
CA VAL A 241 32.93 9.18 6.35
C VAL A 241 33.85 8.04 5.88
N TRP A 242 34.01 7.00 6.67
CA TRP A 242 34.82 5.82 6.32
C TRP A 242 34.08 4.54 6.69
N VAL A 243 34.42 3.43 6.03
CA VAL A 243 33.87 2.10 6.30
C VAL A 243 35.00 1.09 6.33
N ASP A 244 34.88 0.04 7.13
CA ASP A 244 35.87 -1.03 7.16
C ASP A 244 35.64 -1.98 5.98
N CYS A 245 36.43 -1.80 4.91
CA CYS A 245 36.36 -2.65 3.73
C CYS A 245 36.80 -4.10 3.99
N GLY A 246 37.46 -4.40 5.12
CA GLY A 246 37.78 -5.77 5.53
C GLY A 246 36.53 -6.65 5.66
N LEU A 247 35.41 -6.06 6.08
CA LEU A 247 34.12 -6.74 6.22
C LEU A 247 33.48 -7.09 4.86
N LEU A 248 33.94 -6.46 3.78
CA LEU A 248 33.42 -6.65 2.42
C LEU A 248 34.23 -7.68 1.62
N THR A 249 35.50 -7.92 1.98
CA THR A 249 36.44 -8.74 1.18
C THR A 249 36.00 -10.19 0.99
N ASP A 250 35.36 -10.79 1.99
CA ASP A 250 34.91 -12.19 1.96
C ASP A 250 33.45 -12.35 1.54
N GLN A 251 32.77 -11.26 1.19
CA GLN A 251 31.35 -11.27 0.83
C GLN A 251 31.14 -11.62 -0.65
N PRO A 252 30.09 -12.41 -0.98
CA PRO A 252 29.84 -12.85 -2.35
C PRO A 252 29.55 -11.68 -3.29
N PHE A 253 29.83 -11.86 -4.60
CA PHE A 253 29.61 -10.86 -5.66
C PHE A 253 28.20 -10.26 -5.67
N PHE A 254 27.23 -11.02 -5.17
CA PHE A 254 25.85 -10.59 -4.96
C PHE A 254 25.70 -9.30 -4.14
N VAL A 255 26.59 -9.04 -3.18
CA VAL A 255 26.59 -7.85 -2.31
C VAL A 255 27.08 -6.60 -3.05
N TRP A 256 27.78 -6.78 -4.17
CA TRP A 256 28.40 -5.71 -4.95
C TRP A 256 27.54 -5.26 -6.13
N LYS A 257 26.38 -5.88 -6.35
CA LYS A 257 25.42 -5.52 -7.40
C LYS A 257 24.34 -4.59 -6.84
N GLU A 258 24.60 -3.30 -6.91
CA GLU A 258 23.56 -2.25 -6.99
C GLU A 258 23.67 -1.50 -8.31
#